data_AF-A0A3E1BWD7-F1
#
_entry.id   AF-A0A3E1BWD7-F1
#
_cell.length_a   1.000
_cell.length_b   1.000
_cell.length_c   1.000
_cell.angle_alpha   90.00
_cell.angle_beta   90.00
_cell.angle_gamma   90.00
#
_symmetry.space_group_name_H-M   'P 1'
#
loop_
_entity.id
_entity.type
_entity.pdbx_description
1 polymer ?
#
loop_
_entity_poly.entity_id
_entity_poly.type
_entity_poly.pdbx_seq_one_letter_code
_entity_poly.pdbx_strand_id
1 'polypeptide(L)' 'MQFADPTVTIGYDVDQAEAERERWRVFDDAARNRYMIGGAYLPFPGGHVRDNGDRTCAYVPLN' A
#
# COMPACT_ATOMS: atom_id res chain seq x y z
N MET A 1 3.53 0.96 -8.56
CA MET A 1 3.37 2.43 -8.53
C MET A 1 2.76 2.91 -7.23
N GLN A 2 1.60 2.41 -6.78
CA GLN A 2 0.90 2.92 -5.58
C GLN A 2 1.63 2.72 -4.23
N PHE A 3 2.52 1.73 -4.09
CA PHE A 3 3.32 1.61 -2.88
C PHE A 3 4.42 2.69 -2.80
N ALA A 4 5.11 2.91 -3.92
CA ALA A 4 6.16 3.92 -3.99
C ALA A 4 5.59 5.34 -3.94
N ASP A 5 4.37 5.53 -4.47
CA ASP A 5 3.62 6.78 -4.38
C ASP A 5 2.13 6.49 -4.14
N PRO A 6 1.67 6.52 -2.87
CA PRO A 6 0.28 6.27 -2.49
C PRO A 6 -0.71 7.36 -2.93
N THR A 7 -0.22 8.51 -3.41
CA THR A 7 -1.07 9.58 -3.97
C THR A 7 -1.63 9.23 -5.34
N VAL A 8 -1.08 8.19 -5.99
CA VAL A 8 -1.56 7.74 -7.28
C VAL A 8 -2.89 7.00 -7.15
N THR A 9 -3.96 7.70 -7.47
CA THR A 9 -5.32 7.16 -7.57
C THR A 9 -5.58 6.55 -8.94
N ILE A 10 -6.59 5.69 -9.05
CA ILE A 10 -7.01 5.05 -10.32
C ILE A 10 -8.45 5.43 -10.64
N GLY A 11 -8.83 5.35 -11.92
CA GLY A 11 -10.19 5.71 -12.36
C GLY A 11 -11.33 4.86 -11.76
N TYR A 12 -10.98 3.82 -11.01
CA TYR A 12 -11.92 3.00 -10.24
C TYR A 12 -12.16 3.52 -8.81
N ASP A 13 -11.37 4.49 -8.33
CA ASP A 13 -11.59 5.15 -7.05
C ASP A 13 -12.82 6.07 -7.18
N VAL A 14 -13.90 5.76 -6.47
CA VAL A 14 -15.14 6.58 -6.45
C VAL A 14 -14.87 7.96 -5.85
N ASP A 15 -14.09 7.99 -4.76
CA ASP A 15 -13.52 9.20 -4.18
C ASP A 15 -11.99 9.03 -4.11
N GLN A 16 -11.30 9.81 -4.92
CA GLN A 16 -9.84 9.74 -5.05
C GLN A 16 -9.13 10.21 -3.76
N ALA A 17 -9.65 11.24 -3.09
CA ALA A 17 -9.06 11.77 -1.88
C ALA A 17 -9.23 10.81 -0.70
N GLU A 18 -10.39 10.13 -0.61
CA GLU A 18 -10.59 9.06 0.37
C GLU A 18 -9.67 7.86 0.09
N ALA A 19 -9.57 7.43 -1.16
CA ALA A 19 -8.73 6.29 -1.53
C ALA A 19 -7.24 6.52 -1.23
N GLU A 20 -6.74 7.74 -1.48
CA GLU A 20 -5.38 8.14 -1.08
C GLU A 20 -5.21 8.06 0.44
N ARG A 21 -6.10 8.68 1.23
CA ARG A 21 -6.00 8.68 2.70
C ARG A 21 -6.01 7.27 3.28
N GLU A 22 -6.88 6.40 2.79
CA GLU A 22 -6.96 5.01 3.24
C GLU A 22 -5.71 4.20 2.85
N ARG A 23 -5.16 4.42 1.64
CA ARG A 23 -3.88 3.80 1.24
C ARG A 23 -2.75 4.19 2.19
N TRP A 24 -2.63 5.48 2.52
CA TRP A 24 -1.66 5.96 3.50
C TRP A 24 -1.85 5.28 4.85
N ARG A 25 -3.07 5.26 5.37
CA ARG A 25 -3.39 4.66 6.67
C ARG A 25 -2.97 3.19 6.74
N VAL A 26 -3.34 2.40 5.73
CA VAL A 26 -3.05 0.96 5.70
C VAL A 26 -1.58 0.66 5.50
N PHE A 27 -0.88 1.40 4.62
CA PHE A 27 0.55 1.17 4.38
C PHE A 27 1.41 1.57 5.56
N ASP A 28 1.11 2.71 6.21
CA ASP A 28 1.79 3.13 7.43
C ASP A 28 1.60 2.11 8.56
N ASP A 29 0.37 1.64 8.76
CA ASP A 29 0.06 0.66 9.81
C ASP A 29 0.75 -0.68 9.55
N ALA A 30 0.74 -1.16 8.30
CA ALA A 30 1.41 -2.39 7.90
C ALA A 30 2.94 -2.28 8.01
N ALA A 31 3.52 -1.15 7.63
CA ALA A 31 4.95 -0.92 7.73
C ALA A 31 5.43 -0.83 9.19
N ARG A 32 4.65 -0.18 10.07
CA ARG A 32 4.97 -0.07 11.50
C ARG A 32 4.83 -1.40 12.23
N ASN A 33 3.73 -2.12 12.02
CA ASN A 33 3.43 -3.35 12.76
C ASN A 33 3.98 -4.61 12.10
N ARG A 34 4.46 -4.51 10.85
CA ARG A 34 5.08 -5.59 10.07
C ARG A 34 4.20 -6.82 9.88
N TYR A 35 2.88 -6.65 9.85
CA TYR A 35 1.96 -7.72 9.47
C TYR A 35 1.94 -7.93 7.94
N MET A 36 1.34 -9.04 7.51
CA MET A 36 1.13 -9.36 6.11
C MET A 36 -0.15 -8.68 5.60
N ILE A 37 -0.09 -8.08 4.41
CA ILE A 37 -1.26 -7.60 3.68
C ILE A 37 -1.61 -8.53 2.53
N GLY A 38 -2.92 -8.70 2.32
CA GLY A 38 -3.48 -9.32 1.13
C GLY A 38 -4.37 -8.32 0.40
N GLY A 39 -4.39 -8.38 -0.92
CA GLY A 39 -5.23 -7.50 -1.75
C GLY A 39 -5.60 -8.19 -3.05
N ALA A 40 -6.80 -7.91 -3.55
CA ALA A 40 -7.37 -8.57 -4.72
C ALA A 40 -6.50 -8.43 -5.99
N TYR A 41 -5.67 -7.38 -6.05
CA TYR A 41 -4.79 -7.07 -7.17
C TYR A 41 -3.31 -7.01 -6.78
N LEU A 42 -2.93 -7.67 -5.67
CA LEU A 42 -1.54 -7.87 -5.29
C LEU A 42 -1.03 -9.21 -5.82
N PRO A 43 0.29 -9.37 -6.03
CA PRO A 43 0.88 -10.66 -6.33
C PRO A 43 0.46 -11.69 -5.27
N PHE A 44 -0.15 -12.79 -5.72
CA PHE A 44 -0.57 -13.89 -4.84
C PHE A 44 0.67 -14.51 -4.15
N PRO A 45 0.61 -14.83 -2.84
CA PRO A 45 -0.56 -14.81 -1.95
C PRO A 45 -0.78 -13.49 -1.18
N GLY A 46 0.06 -12.49 -1.40
CA GLY A 46 0.18 -11.31 -0.54
C GLY A 46 1.64 -11.04 -0.19
N GLY A 47 1.86 -10.12 0.75
CA GLY A 47 3.19 -9.58 1.03
C GLY A 47 3.24 -8.70 2.27
N HIS A 48 4.42 -8.15 2.53
CA HIS A 48 4.66 -7.14 3.55
C HIS A 48 4.86 -5.75 2.91
N VAL A 49 4.66 -4.71 3.71
CA VAL A 49 4.99 -3.34 3.36
C VAL A 49 6.16 -2.89 4.23
N ARG A 50 7.11 -2.18 3.61
CA ARG A 50 8.25 -1.57 4.30
C ARG A 50 8.25 -0.07 4.02
N ASP A 51 8.42 0.75 5.06
CA ASP A 51 8.71 2.16 4.92
C ASP A 51 10.10 2.34 4.28
N ASN A 52 10.17 3.11 3.21
CA ASN A 52 11.39 3.35 2.45
C ASN A 52 11.89 4.80 2.57
N GLY A 53 11.32 5.59 3.50
CA GLY A 53 11.65 7.00 3.70
C GLY A 53 10.92 7.93 2.73
N ASP A 54 10.98 9.24 3.00
CA ASP A 54 10.42 10.30 2.14
C ASP A 54 8.96 10.09 1.72
N ARG A 55 8.13 9.53 2.62
CA ARG A 55 6.74 9.13 2.32
C ARG A 55 6.71 8.19 1.10
N THR A 56 7.44 7.10 1.17
CA THR A 56 7.38 6.04 0.16
C THR A 56 7.35 4.69 0.84
N CYS A 57 6.62 3.75 0.26
CA CYS A 57 6.54 2.37 0.75
C CYS A 57 7.02 1.38 -0.32
N ALA A 58 7.61 0.28 0.11
CA ALA A 58 8.01 -0.82 -0.75
C ALA A 58 7.20 -2.08 -0.41
N TYR A 59 6.70 -2.77 -1.44
CA TYR A 59 6.04 -4.07 -1.29
C TYR A 59 7.05 -5.21 -1.37
N VAL A 60 6.96 -6.17 -0.46
CA VAL A 60 7.82 -7.35 -0.37
C VAL A 60 6.94 -8.60 -0.45
N PRO A 61 6.96 -9.37 -1.56
CA PRO A 61 6.18 -10.60 -1.68
C PRO A 61 6.56 -11.65 -0.61
N LEU A 62 5.64 -12.55 -0.26
CA LEU A 62 6.01 -13.79 0.41
C LEU A 62 6.71 -14.71 -0.59
N ASN A 63 7.91 -15.18 -0.24
CA ASN A 63 8.60 -16.24 -0.95
C ASN A 63 7.96 -17.61 -0.70
#